data_AF-A0A5E4JNR1-F1
#
_entry.id   AF-A0A5E4JNR1-F1
#
_cell.length_a   1.000
_cell.length_b   1.000
_cell.length_c   1.000
_cell.angle_alpha   90.00
_cell.angle_beta   90.00
_cell.angle_gamma   90.00
#
_symmetry.space_group_name_H-M   'P 1'
#
loop_
_entity.id
_entity.type
_entity.pdbx_description
1 polymer ?
#
loop_
_entity_poly.entity_id
_entity_poly.type
_entity_poly.pdbx_seq_one_letter_code
_entity_poly.pdbx_strand_id
1 'polypeptide(L)'
;MNPPVVGGDKDAHGCIVSAGYSWCEEKQKCLMAWEENCSTDKKTYCTPKQKKAEICPMYYSATCGWFNNSIKCLKYPCAQTFSNPCVACADEKVEYYTEGECPK
;
A
#
# COMPACT_ATOMS: atom_id res chain seq x y z
N MET A 1 19.17 19.80 -38.71
CA MET A 1 18.71 18.67 -37.88
C MET A 1 17.53 19.18 -37.09
N ASN A 2 16.33 18.65 -37.30
CA ASN A 2 15.18 19.01 -36.47
C ASN A 2 15.33 18.31 -35.11
N PRO A 3 15.04 18.99 -33.98
CA PRO A 3 15.12 18.35 -32.68
C PRO A 3 14.19 17.13 -32.64
N PRO A 4 14.57 16.05 -31.94
CA PRO A 4 13.69 14.92 -31.71
C PRO A 4 12.37 15.45 -31.13
N VAL A 5 11.24 15.00 -31.68
CA VAL A 5 9.92 15.36 -31.15
C VAL A 5 9.82 14.75 -29.76
N VAL A 6 9.88 15.59 -28.73
CA VAL A 6 9.74 15.16 -27.33
C VAL A 6 8.32 14.65 -27.12
N GLY A 7 8.17 13.37 -26.78
CA GLY A 7 6.87 12.75 -26.45
C GLY A 7 6.13 12.04 -27.59
N GLY A 8 6.84 11.60 -28.64
CA GLY A 8 6.26 10.76 -29.72
C GLY A 8 6.10 9.28 -29.36
N ASP A 9 6.68 8.85 -28.24
CA ASP A 9 6.75 7.48 -27.73
C ASP A 9 5.72 7.26 -26.62
N LYS A 10 4.44 7.48 -26.95
CA LYS A 10 3.36 7.24 -26.00
C LYS A 10 2.85 5.80 -26.10
N ASP A 11 2.53 5.20 -24.96
CA ASP A 11 1.78 3.93 -24.92
C ASP A 11 0.29 4.14 -25.27
N ALA A 12 -0.51 3.06 -25.25
CA ALA A 12 -1.95 3.10 -25.54
C ALA A 12 -2.76 4.02 -24.61
N HIS A 13 -2.21 4.34 -23.44
CA HIS A 13 -2.82 5.23 -22.45
C HIS A 13 -2.24 6.66 -22.51
N GLY A 14 -1.33 6.94 -23.44
CA GLY A 14 -0.73 8.26 -23.63
C GLY A 14 0.51 8.52 -22.77
N CYS A 15 1.05 7.51 -22.06
CA CYS A 15 2.20 7.66 -21.19
C CYS A 15 3.52 7.64 -21.98
N ILE A 16 4.40 8.61 -21.71
CA ILE A 16 5.70 8.75 -22.38
C ILE A 16 6.69 7.76 -21.76
N VAL A 17 6.85 6.60 -22.39
CA VAL A 17 7.66 5.49 -21.84
C VAL A 17 9.15 5.82 -21.76
N SER A 18 9.71 6.58 -22.70
CA SER A 18 11.12 7.01 -22.66
C SER A 18 11.43 7.99 -21.52
N ALA A 19 10.42 8.71 -21.03
CA ALA A 19 10.53 9.56 -19.85
C ALA A 19 10.33 8.78 -18.54
N GLY A 20 10.10 7.46 -18.61
CA GLY A 20 9.94 6.59 -17.44
C GLY A 20 8.51 6.52 -16.91
N TYR A 21 7.53 7.09 -17.61
CA TYR A 21 6.13 6.98 -17.22
C TYR A 21 5.55 5.62 -17.61
N SER A 22 4.78 5.03 -16.71
CA SER A 22 3.98 3.83 -16.93
C SER A 22 2.53 4.07 -16.53
N TRP A 23 1.58 3.52 -17.28
CA TRP A 23 0.16 3.62 -16.94
C TRP A 23 -0.14 2.88 -15.62
N CYS A 24 -0.82 3.58 -14.72
CA CYS A 24 -1.34 3.00 -13.49
C CYS A 24 -2.86 2.88 -13.54
N GLU A 25 -3.37 1.65 -13.61
CA GLU A 25 -4.81 1.38 -13.68
C GLU A 25 -5.55 1.82 -12.42
N GLU A 26 -4.99 1.60 -11.23
CA GLU A 26 -5.66 1.97 -9.97
C GLU A 26 -5.90 3.48 -9.84
N LYS A 27 -4.96 4.28 -10.36
CA LYS A 27 -4.97 5.75 -10.23
C LYS A 27 -5.38 6.46 -11.51
N GLN A 28 -5.58 5.71 -12.61
CA GLN A 28 -5.92 6.22 -13.94
C GLN A 28 -4.99 7.37 -14.39
N LYS A 29 -3.68 7.20 -14.16
CA LYS A 29 -2.66 8.20 -14.55
C LYS A 29 -1.32 7.55 -14.87
N CYS A 30 -0.54 8.25 -15.69
CA CYS A 30 0.85 7.91 -15.97
C CYS A 30 1.73 8.25 -14.76
N LEU A 31 2.43 7.26 -14.21
CA LEU A 31 3.28 7.41 -13.03
C LEU A 31 4.71 6.99 -13.32
N MET A 32 5.64 7.67 -12.66
CA MET A 32 7.02 7.20 -12.52
C MET A 32 7.12 6.45 -11.19
N ALA A 33 7.53 5.19 -11.25
CA ALA A 33 7.53 4.29 -10.09
C ALA A 33 8.38 4.80 -8.90
N TRP A 34 9.35 5.68 -9.15
CA TRP A 34 10.17 6.32 -8.12
C TRP A 34 9.58 7.61 -7.54
N GLU A 35 8.60 8.23 -8.21
CA GLU A 35 7.89 9.40 -7.69
C GLU A 35 6.64 8.98 -6.91
N GLU A 36 5.90 8.00 -7.45
CA GLU A 36 4.66 7.50 -6.86
C GLU A 36 4.44 6.03 -7.24
N ASN A 37 4.21 5.18 -6.24
CA ASN A 37 3.79 3.81 -6.47
C ASN A 37 2.41 3.77 -7.11
N CYS A 38 2.22 2.88 -8.09
CA CYS A 38 0.91 2.68 -8.69
C CYS A 38 -0.11 2.13 -7.69
N SER A 39 0.32 1.18 -6.86
CA SER A 39 -0.51 0.63 -5.81
C SER A 39 -0.80 1.68 -4.74
N THR A 40 -2.08 1.88 -4.45
CA THR A 40 -2.48 2.54 -3.20
C THR A 40 -2.22 1.59 -2.03
N ASP A 41 -1.88 2.11 -0.85
CA ASP A 41 -1.80 1.30 0.38
C ASP A 41 -3.20 0.74 0.66
N LYS A 42 -3.49 -0.42 0.08
CA LYS A 42 -4.82 -1.00 0.03
C LYS A 42 -5.22 -1.40 1.44
N LYS A 43 -6.13 -0.61 2.01
CA LYS A 43 -6.68 -0.88 3.34
C LYS A 43 -7.49 -2.17 3.29
N THR A 44 -7.02 -3.17 4.01
CA THR A 44 -7.74 -4.42 4.20
C THR A 44 -8.28 -4.48 5.61
N TYR A 45 -9.60 -4.38 5.75
CA TYR A 45 -10.27 -4.36 7.04
C TYR A 45 -10.30 -5.74 7.67
N CYS A 46 -10.01 -5.80 8.97
CA CYS A 46 -10.03 -7.03 9.73
C CYS A 46 -11.47 -7.50 9.95
N THR A 47 -11.76 -8.73 9.51
CA THR A 47 -13.07 -9.34 9.71
C THR A 47 -13.25 -9.82 11.16
N PRO A 48 -14.49 -9.97 11.66
CA PRO A 48 -14.75 -10.52 12.99
C PRO A 48 -14.15 -11.91 13.22
N LYS A 49 -14.02 -12.72 12.14
CA LYS A 49 -13.38 -14.03 12.20
C LYS A 49 -11.88 -13.92 12.43
N GLN A 50 -11.20 -13.00 11.75
CA GLN A 50 -9.76 -12.79 11.92
C GLN A 50 -9.42 -12.23 13.30
N LYS A 51 -10.28 -11.36 13.87
CA LYS A 51 -10.14 -10.86 15.25
C LYS A 51 -10.20 -11.94 16.33
N LYS A 52 -10.76 -13.11 16.00
CA LYS A 52 -10.87 -14.26 16.90
C LYS A 52 -9.88 -15.38 16.56
N ALA A 53 -8.87 -15.08 15.74
CA ALA A 53 -7.86 -16.08 15.37
C ALA A 53 -6.91 -16.35 16.55
N GLU A 54 -7.00 -17.54 17.12
CA GLU A 54 -6.08 -18.00 18.17
C GLU A 54 -4.75 -18.51 17.57
N ILE A 55 -4.81 -19.01 16.33
CA ILE A 55 -3.67 -19.59 15.63
C ILE A 55 -3.49 -18.87 14.31
N CYS A 56 -2.28 -18.37 14.09
CA CYS A 56 -1.86 -17.76 12.84
C CYS A 56 -0.76 -18.57 12.14
N PRO A 57 -0.73 -18.56 10.80
CA PRO A 57 0.36 -19.17 10.05
C PRO A 57 1.72 -18.51 10.37
N MET A 58 2.79 -19.30 10.33
CA MET A 58 4.16 -18.86 10.59
C MET A 58 4.89 -18.45 9.30
N TYR A 59 4.23 -17.70 8.42
CA TYR A 59 4.92 -17.06 7.29
C TYR A 59 5.14 -15.58 7.57
N TYR A 60 6.17 -15.02 6.94
CA TYR A 60 6.51 -13.60 7.05
C TYR A 60 5.97 -12.85 5.83
N SER A 61 5.13 -11.86 6.09
CA SER A 61 4.56 -10.91 5.13
C SER A 61 4.30 -9.61 5.89
N ALA A 62 5.36 -8.80 6.06
CA ALA A 62 5.30 -7.57 6.83
C ALA A 62 4.03 -6.76 6.51
N THR A 63 3.33 -6.35 7.56
CA THR A 63 2.01 -5.72 7.44
C THR A 63 1.87 -4.62 8.49
N CYS A 64 1.40 -3.45 8.10
CA CYS A 64 1.16 -2.35 9.02
C CYS A 64 -0.30 -2.40 9.49
N GLY A 65 -0.52 -2.73 10.76
CA GLY A 65 -1.85 -2.76 11.38
C GLY A 65 -2.21 -1.41 11.98
N TRP A 66 -3.24 -0.78 11.45
CA TRP A 66 -3.73 0.54 11.86
C TRP A 66 -4.76 0.40 12.97
N PHE A 67 -4.57 1.16 14.05
CA PHE A 67 -5.44 1.06 15.21
C PHE A 67 -6.77 1.79 14.99
N ASN A 68 -7.82 1.27 15.63
CA ASN A 68 -9.13 1.91 15.64
C ASN A 68 -9.14 3.20 16.50
N ASN A 69 -10.22 3.97 16.37
CA ASN A 69 -10.41 5.23 17.09
C ASN A 69 -10.52 5.09 18.62
N SER A 70 -10.61 3.88 19.17
CA SER A 70 -10.57 3.66 20.62
C SER A 70 -9.15 3.78 21.19
N ILE A 71 -8.11 3.75 20.35
CA ILE A 71 -6.72 3.94 20.76
C ILE A 71 -6.33 5.41 20.60
N LYS A 72 -5.92 6.05 21.70
CA LYS A 72 -5.37 7.42 21.67
C LYS A 72 -3.89 7.37 21.31
N CYS A 73 -3.59 7.58 20.04
CA CYS A 73 -2.22 7.69 19.57
C CYS A 73 -1.66 9.10 19.79
N LEU A 74 -0.55 9.20 20.52
CA LEU A 74 0.13 10.48 20.79
C LEU A 74 1.07 10.87 19.65
N LYS A 75 1.52 9.91 18.85
CA LYS A 75 2.47 10.10 17.75
C LYS A 75 2.01 9.30 16.54
N TYR A 76 2.28 9.85 15.36
CA TYR A 76 2.12 9.16 14.09
C TYR A 76 3.26 8.12 13.88
N PRO A 77 2.96 6.98 13.20
CA PRO A 77 1.63 6.51 12.83
C PRO A 77 0.88 5.92 14.02
N CYS A 78 -0.45 5.96 13.95
CA CYS A 78 -1.32 5.22 14.86
C CYS A 78 -1.45 3.76 14.41
N ALA A 79 -0.31 3.08 14.34
CA ALA A 79 -0.19 1.75 13.75
C ALA A 79 1.05 1.02 14.26
N GLN A 80 1.10 -0.29 14.05
CA GLN A 80 2.25 -1.13 14.38
C GLN A 80 2.54 -2.12 13.26
N THR A 81 3.82 -2.41 13.01
CA THR A 81 4.24 -3.45 12.07
C THR A 81 4.06 -4.83 12.71
N PHE A 82 3.38 -5.72 12.01
CA PHE A 82 3.15 -7.12 12.36
C PHE A 82 3.80 -8.05 11.34
N SER A 83 4.10 -9.29 11.76
CA SER A 83 4.79 -10.27 10.92
C SER A 83 3.97 -10.74 9.72
N ASN A 84 2.64 -10.80 9.85
CA ASN A 84 1.71 -11.12 8.76
C ASN A 84 0.30 -10.58 9.04
N PRO A 85 -0.60 -10.56 8.04
CA PRO A 85 -1.97 -10.07 8.19
C PRO A 85 -2.80 -10.77 9.26
N CYS A 86 -2.57 -12.07 9.51
CA CYS A 86 -3.31 -12.80 10.54
C CYS A 86 -2.95 -12.26 11.93
N VAL A 87 -1.64 -12.13 12.21
CA VAL A 87 -1.16 -11.60 13.49
C VAL A 87 -1.62 -10.15 13.69
N ALA A 88 -1.63 -9.33 12.62
CA ALA A 88 -2.17 -7.98 12.67
C ALA A 88 -3.66 -7.97 13.06
N CYS A 89 -4.48 -8.76 12.36
CA CYS A 89 -5.93 -8.75 12.60
C CYS A 89 -6.38 -9.50 13.85
N ALA A 90 -5.54 -10.37 14.43
CA ALA A 90 -5.80 -11.01 15.71
C ALA A 90 -5.64 -10.03 16.89
N ASP A 91 -4.92 -8.91 16.71
CA ASP A 91 -4.87 -7.84 17.70
C ASP A 91 -6.17 -7.00 17.65
N GLU A 92 -6.91 -6.97 18.76
CA GLU A 92 -8.21 -6.30 18.85
C GLU A 92 -8.13 -4.78 18.58
N LYS A 93 -6.96 -4.18 18.80
CA LYS A 93 -6.73 -2.75 18.57
C LYS A 93 -6.71 -2.42 17.09
N VAL A 94 -6.37 -3.38 16.23
CA VAL A 94 -6.25 -3.19 14.78
C VAL A 94 -7.63 -3.16 14.13
N GLU A 95 -7.86 -2.15 13.31
CA GLU A 95 -9.08 -1.97 12.50
C GLU A 95 -8.89 -2.53 11.09
N TYR A 96 -7.77 -2.17 10.47
CA TYR A 96 -7.38 -2.59 9.13
C TYR A 96 -5.86 -2.65 9.04
N TYR A 97 -5.38 -3.27 7.98
CA TYR A 97 -3.96 -3.29 7.68
C TYR A 97 -3.65 -2.84 6.26
N THR A 98 -2.39 -2.46 6.04
CA THR A 98 -1.78 -2.21 4.73
C THR A 98 -0.56 -3.11 4.57
N GLU A 99 -0.20 -3.45 3.34
CA GLU A 99 0.98 -4.26 3.05
C GLU A 99 2.27 -3.49 3.39
N GLY A 100 3.30 -4.19 3.87
CA GLY A 100 4.59 -3.60 4.21
C GLY A 100 4.71 -3.11 5.66
N GLU A 101 5.84 -2.49 5.96
CA GLU A 101 6.12 -1.90 7.28
C GLU A 101 5.35 -0.59 7.48
N CYS A 102 5.10 -0.22 8.74
CA CYS A 102 4.50 1.08 9.03
C CYS A 102 5.41 2.25 8.68
N PRO A 103 4.83 3.38 8.25
CA PRO A 103 5.60 4.62 7.99
C PRO A 103 6.24 5.16 9.28
N LYS A 104 7.28 6.00 9.13
CA LYS A 104 8.06 6.56 10.24
C LYS A 104 7.76 8.03 10.48
#